data_AF-A0A938ZBE0-F1
#
_entry.id   AF-A0A938ZBE0-F1
#
_cell.length_a   1.000
_cell.length_b   1.000
_cell.length_c   1.000
_cell.angle_alpha   90.00
_cell.angle_beta   90.00
_cell.angle_gamma   90.00
#
_symmetry.space_group_name_H-M   'P 1'
#
loop_
_entity.id
_entity.type
_entity.pdbx_description
1 polymer ?
#
loop_
_entity_poly.entity_id
_entity_poly.type
_entity_poly.pdbx_seq_one_letter_code
_entity_poly.pdbx_strand_id
1 'polypeptide(L)' 'MRTEPLFLQNKDWYTTPEDEGIDFDFFEDGRGYHIKDDAPQEAKDSYDEFYRPIDEAFEIL' A
#
# COMPACT_ATOMS: atom_id res chain seq x y z
N MET A 1 -14.72 -5.78 14.34
CA MET A 1 -13.81 -6.52 13.44
C MET A 1 -13.17 -5.48 12.55
N ARG A 2 -11.84 -5.38 12.51
CA ARG A 2 -11.19 -4.61 11.44
C ARG A 2 -11.27 -5.48 10.20
N THR A 3 -12.14 -5.12 9.27
CA THR A 3 -12.14 -5.72 7.93
C THR A 3 -10.79 -5.40 7.31
N GLU A 4 -10.13 -6.42 6.77
CA GLU A 4 -8.89 -6.25 6.01
C GLU A 4 -9.15 -5.30 4.82
N PRO A 5 -8.26 -4.32 4.57
CA PRO A 5 -8.35 -3.43 3.40
C PRO A 5 -8.59 -4.22 2.11
N LEU A 6 -9.44 -3.72 1.22
CA LEU A 6 -9.81 -4.42 -0.01
C LEU A 6 -8.58 -4.81 -0.82
N PHE A 7 -7.59 -3.91 -0.93
CA PHE A 7 -6.39 -4.18 -1.71
C PHE A 7 -5.57 -5.39 -1.19
N LEU A 8 -5.64 -5.71 0.11
CA LEU A 8 -4.94 -6.86 0.70
C LEU A 8 -5.64 -8.20 0.46
N GLN A 9 -6.92 -8.18 0.06
CA GLN A 9 -7.70 -9.39 -0.17
C GLN A 9 -7.28 -10.14 -1.44
N ASN A 10 -6.45 -9.53 -2.30
CA ASN A 10 -5.90 -10.18 -3.48
C ASN A 10 -4.43 -9.79 -3.70
N LYS A 11 -3.53 -10.77 -3.61
CA LYS A 11 -2.08 -10.60 -3.78
C LYS A 11 -1.69 -10.13 -5.17
N ASP A 12 -2.52 -10.34 -6.18
CA ASP A 12 -2.26 -9.88 -7.54
C ASP A 12 -2.29 -8.34 -7.65
N TRP A 13 -2.93 -7.64 -6.72
CA TRP A 13 -3.12 -6.18 -6.78
C TRP A 13 -1.98 -5.36 -6.18
N TYR A 14 -1.03 -5.97 -5.47
CA TYR A 14 0.07 -5.25 -4.82
C TYR A 14 1.38 -6.02 -4.84
N THR A 15 2.48 -5.30 -4.62
CA THR A 15 3.82 -5.83 -4.39
C THR A 15 4.30 -5.46 -2.99
N THR A 16 5.21 -6.26 -2.45
CA THR A 16 5.94 -6.02 -1.20
C THR A 16 7.44 -5.97 -1.51
N PRO A 17 8.28 -5.44 -0.60
CA PRO A 17 9.72 -5.46 -0.77
C PRO A 17 10.24 -6.89 -1.00
N GLU A 18 9.67 -7.85 -0.29
CA GLU A 18 10.03 -9.28 -0.39
C GLU A 18 9.74 -9.85 -1.78
N ASP A 19 8.66 -9.44 -2.44
CA ASP A 19 8.31 -9.90 -3.80
C ASP A 19 9.36 -9.46 -4.83
N GLU A 20 10.00 -8.32 -4.61
CA GLU A 20 11.04 -7.76 -5.48
C GLU A 20 12.46 -8.17 -5.04
N GLY A 21 12.57 -8.93 -3.95
CA GLY A 21 13.86 -9.35 -3.39
C GLY A 21 14.68 -8.19 -2.82
N ILE A 22 14.02 -7.11 -2.43
CA ILE A 22 14.63 -5.91 -1.84
C ILE A 22 14.28 -5.84 -0.35
N ASP A 23 15.16 -5.26 0.45
CA ASP A 23 14.90 -5.06 1.88
C ASP A 23 13.83 -3.99 2.09
N PHE A 24 13.11 -4.02 3.21
CA PHE A 24 11.98 -3.13 3.48
C PHE A 24 12.34 -1.63 3.38
N ASP A 25 13.62 -1.30 3.57
CA ASP A 25 14.19 0.04 3.48
C ASP A 25 14.30 0.60 2.04
N PHE A 26 13.97 -0.17 0.99
CA PHE A 26 14.25 0.21 -0.40
C PHE A 26 13.15 0.95 -1.16
N PHE A 27 11.92 1.04 -0.64
CA PHE A 27 10.92 1.91 -1.26
C PHE A 27 11.06 3.35 -0.76
N GLU A 28 11.16 4.30 -1.69
CA GLU A 28 11.42 5.72 -1.40
C GLU A 28 10.36 6.38 -0.49
N ASP A 29 9.15 5.81 -0.45
CA ASP A 29 8.03 6.29 0.36
C ASP A 29 7.94 5.64 1.76
N GLY A 30 8.83 4.67 2.05
CA GLY A 30 8.83 3.92 3.31
C GLY A 30 7.59 3.04 3.52
N ARG A 31 6.82 2.74 2.47
CA ARG A 31 5.60 1.94 2.56
C ARG A 31 5.88 0.46 2.34
N GLY A 32 5.26 -0.39 3.18
CA GLY A 32 5.40 -1.85 3.08
C GLY A 32 4.59 -2.53 1.97
N TYR A 33 3.63 -1.83 1.37
CA TYR A 33 2.81 -2.32 0.26
C TYR A 33 2.79 -1.29 -0.84
N HIS A 34 2.79 -1.74 -2.10
CA HIS A 34 2.69 -0.89 -3.27
C HIS A 34 1.61 -1.43 -4.20
N ILE A 35 0.55 -0.64 -4.45
CA ILE A 35 -0.53 -1.03 -5.34
C ILE A 35 -0.03 -1.06 -6.80
N LYS A 36 -0.40 -2.08 -7.57
CA LYS A 36 -0.04 -2.18 -8.99
C LYS A 36 -0.92 -1.29 -9.87
N ASP A 37 -0.37 -0.84 -10.98
CA ASP A 37 -1.08 0.01 -11.94
C ASP A 37 -2.31 -0.66 -12.59
N ASP A 38 -2.30 -1.98 -12.70
CA ASP A 38 -3.39 -2.79 -13.28
C ASP A 38 -4.43 -3.24 -12.25
N ALA A 39 -4.28 -2.88 -10.98
CA ALA A 39 -5.27 -3.18 -9.94
C ALA A 39 -6.61 -2.46 -10.22
N PRO A 40 -7.75 -3.05 -9.80
CA PRO A 40 -9.05 -2.39 -9.87
C PRO A 40 -9.06 -1.05 -9.13
N GLN A 41 -9.83 -0.08 -9.62
CA GLN A 41 -9.90 1.26 -9.00
C GLN A 41 -10.32 1.19 -7.53
N GLU A 42 -11.27 0.33 -7.18
CA GLU A 42 -11.70 0.16 -5.78
C GLU A 42 -10.55 -0.31 -4.86
N ALA A 43 -9.61 -1.11 -5.38
CA ALA A 43 -8.43 -1.52 -4.63
C ALA A 43 -7.44 -0.35 -4.46
N LYS A 44 -7.27 0.48 -5.49
CA LYS A 44 -6.46 1.70 -5.40
C LYS A 44 -7.02 2.68 -4.37
N ASP A 45 -8.33 2.92 -4.39
CA ASP A 45 -9.00 3.79 -3.43
C ASP A 45 -8.84 3.25 -1.99
N SER A 46 -8.93 1.93 -1.82
CA SER A 46 -8.68 1.27 -0.53
C SER A 46 -7.22 1.35 -0.06
N TYR A 47 -6.25 1.37 -0.99
CA TYR A 47 -4.83 1.56 -0.69
C TYR A 47 -4.57 3.00 -0.21
N ASP A 48 -5.13 3.98 -0.90
CA ASP A 48 -5.01 5.38 -0.53
C ASP A 48 -5.64 5.65 0.84
N GLU A 49 -6.82 5.07 1.13
CA GLU A 49 -7.45 5.19 2.46
C GLU A 49 -6.59 4.58 3.57
N PHE A 50 -5.90 3.47 3.29
CA PHE A 50 -5.02 2.81 4.27
C PHE A 50 -3.82 3.68 4.65
N TYR A 51 -3.20 4.38 3.68
CA TYR A 51 -2.04 5.23 3.92
C TYR A 51 -2.35 6.70 4.24
N ARG A 52 -3.58 7.16 3.97
CA ARG A 52 -4.00 8.55 4.25
C ARG A 52 -3.62 9.07 5.63
N PRO A 53 -3.77 8.32 6.75
CA PRO A 53 -3.38 8.82 8.06
C PRO A 53 -1.87 9.04 8.22
N ILE A 54 -1.05 8.29 7.48
CA ILE A 54 0.41 8.43 7.46
C ILE A 54 0.76 9.68 6.65
N ASP A 55 0.16 9.85 5.49
CA ASP A 55 0.39 11.00 4.62
C ASP A 55 0.00 12.31 5.32
N GLU A 56 -1.20 12.36 5.92
CA GLU A 56 -1.67 13.51 6.70
C GLU A 56 -0.74 13.83 7.89
N ALA A 57 -0.13 12.81 8.50
CA ALA A 57 0.83 13.02 9.61
C ALA A 57 2.16 13.61 9.12
N PHE A 58 2.61 13.25 7.91
CA PHE A 58 3.81 13.82 7.30
C PHE A 58 3.60 15.24 6.74
N GLU A 59 2.38 15.60 6.31
CA GLU A 59 2.05 16.95 5.86
C GLU A 59 2.03 18.02 6.98
N ILE A 60 1.96 17.60 8.25
CA ILE A 60 1.88 18.50 9.42
C ILE A 60 3.27 18.80 10.02
N LEU A 61 4.34 18.16 9.53
CA LEU A 61 5.73 18.32 9.98
C LEU A 61 6.54 19.24 9.06
#